data_AF-A0A0P8YCJ2-F1
#
_entry.id   AF-A0A0P8YCJ2-F1
#
_cell.length_a   1.000
_cell.length_b   1.000
_cell.length_c   1.000
_cell.angle_alpha   90.00
_cell.angle_beta   90.00
_cell.angle_gamma   90.00
#
_symmetry.space_group_name_H-M   'P 1'
#
loop_
_entity.id
_entity.type
_entity.pdbx_description
1 polymer ?
#
loop_
_entity_poly.entity_id
_entity_poly.type
_entity_poly.pdbx_seq_one_letter_code
_entity_poly.pdbx_strand_id
1 'polypeptide(L)'
;MSVYVEPTNQTVMEQVELTDPAYPDAPAGLSDAAAAISKQVIWDRLEQFTNYKIGERSIRYRVLVCQKQPYWIPAERPFVVTRIQTIDAITEDYADKTVTPREDGAVRLDGLSLVTVTVGSTTAPPGALEIPCHFCKLSKRNDTCEKNLILI
;
A
#
# COMPACT_ATOMS: atom_id res chain seq x y z
N MET A 1 11.38 -21.17 24.18
CA MET A 1 12.04 -19.99 23.60
C MET A 1 11.36 -19.71 22.26
N SER A 2 10.47 -18.72 22.19
CA SER A 2 9.82 -18.36 20.92
C SER A 2 10.83 -17.57 20.10
N VAL A 3 11.35 -18.18 19.03
CA VAL A 3 12.21 -17.47 18.08
C VAL A 3 11.35 -16.40 17.42
N TYR A 4 11.67 -15.13 17.66
CA TYR A 4 11.03 -14.03 16.95
C TYR A 4 11.45 -14.11 15.49
N VAL A 5 10.50 -14.38 14.60
CA VAL A 5 10.73 -14.41 13.16
C VAL A 5 10.20 -13.11 12.58
N GLU A 6 11.08 -12.36 11.91
CA GLU A 6 10.71 -11.11 11.25
C GLU A 6 9.78 -11.39 10.07
N PRO A 7 8.67 -10.61 9.95
CA PRO A 7 7.79 -10.74 8.81
C PRO A 7 8.48 -10.26 7.53
N THR A 8 8.12 -10.86 6.40
CA THR A 8 8.63 -10.46 5.08
C THR A 8 7.51 -10.07 4.14
N ASN A 9 7.80 -9.16 3.21
CA ASN A 9 6.97 -8.83 2.06
C ASN A 9 7.53 -9.40 0.75
N GLN A 10 8.69 -10.07 0.78
CA GLN A 10 9.44 -10.50 -0.41
C GLN A 10 8.95 -11.82 -1.02
N THR A 11 7.99 -12.48 -0.39
CA THR A 11 7.44 -13.79 -0.80
C THR A 11 6.21 -13.67 -1.70
N VAL A 12 5.91 -12.46 -2.18
CA VAL A 12 4.82 -12.19 -3.13
C VAL A 12 5.21 -12.74 -4.50
N MET A 13 4.36 -13.60 -5.05
CA MET A 13 4.49 -14.16 -6.40
C MET A 13 3.67 -13.37 -7.42
N GLU A 14 2.53 -12.85 -6.99
CA GLU A 14 1.57 -12.16 -7.84
C GLU A 14 0.78 -11.16 -7.00
N GLN A 15 0.43 -10.03 -7.62
CA GLN A 15 -0.36 -8.97 -7.02
C GLN A 15 -1.43 -8.52 -8.03
N VAL A 16 -2.67 -8.47 -7.57
CA VAL A 16 -3.82 -8.05 -8.39
C VAL A 16 -4.65 -7.05 -7.61
N GLU A 17 -4.88 -5.87 -8.19
CA GLU A 17 -5.84 -4.91 -7.65
C GLU A 17 -7.27 -5.39 -7.96
N LEU A 18 -8.10 -5.52 -6.93
CA LEU A 18 -9.48 -6.00 -7.06
C LEU A 18 -10.49 -4.87 -7.25
N THR A 19 -10.12 -3.65 -6.88
CA THR A 19 -10.97 -2.46 -6.94
C THR A 19 -10.15 -1.26 -7.39
N ASP A 20 -10.79 -0.33 -8.11
CA ASP A 20 -10.17 0.95 -8.45
C ASP A 20 -9.90 1.81 -7.20
N PRO A 21 -8.84 2.64 -7.20
CA PRO A 21 -8.52 3.50 -6.07
C PRO A 21 -9.54 4.62 -5.88
N ALA A 22 -10.09 4.72 -4.66
CA ALA A 22 -10.92 5.84 -4.24
C ALA A 22 -10.07 6.96 -3.63
N TYR A 23 -9.71 7.96 -4.45
CA TYR A 23 -8.90 9.10 -3.99
C TYR A 23 -9.74 10.21 -3.33
N PRO A 24 -9.18 10.88 -2.30
CA PRO A 24 -9.80 12.06 -1.74
C PRO A 24 -9.87 13.20 -2.76
N ASP A 25 -10.75 14.15 -2.50
CA ASP A 25 -10.86 15.35 -3.33
C ASP A 25 -9.60 16.21 -3.25
N ALA A 26 -9.34 16.91 -4.34
CA ALA A 26 -8.24 17.86 -4.39
C ALA A 26 -8.48 18.98 -3.34
N PRO A 27 -7.42 19.49 -2.70
CA PRO A 27 -7.55 20.61 -1.77
C PRO A 27 -8.17 21.83 -2.47
N ALA A 28 -8.94 22.61 -1.72
CA ALA A 28 -9.49 23.87 -2.22
C ALA A 28 -8.37 24.92 -2.38
N GLY A 29 -8.56 25.88 -3.30
CA GLY A 29 -7.62 27.01 -3.48
C GLY A 29 -6.51 26.79 -4.51
N LEU A 30 -6.57 25.70 -5.28
CA LEU A 30 -5.66 25.45 -6.39
C LEU A 30 -5.84 26.49 -7.51
N SER A 31 -4.74 26.84 -8.18
CA SER A 31 -4.79 27.65 -9.40
C SER A 31 -5.52 26.92 -10.54
N ASP A 32 -6.08 27.64 -11.52
CA ASP A 32 -6.80 27.02 -12.66
C ASP A 32 -5.93 26.00 -13.42
N ALA A 33 -4.63 26.27 -13.54
CA ALA A 33 -3.68 25.36 -14.17
C ALA A 33 -3.47 24.08 -13.35
N ALA A 34 -3.44 24.19 -12.02
CA ALA A 34 -3.34 23.04 -11.13
C ALA A 34 -4.65 22.23 -11.07
N ALA A 35 -5.81 22.91 -11.10
CA ALA A 35 -7.12 22.28 -11.16
C ALA A 35 -7.38 21.54 -12.48
N ALA A 36 -6.68 21.90 -13.56
CA ALA A 36 -6.76 21.22 -14.85
C ALA A 36 -6.06 19.83 -14.86
N ILE A 37 -5.20 19.54 -13.88
CA ILE A 37 -4.56 18.23 -13.76
C ILE A 37 -5.55 17.27 -13.08
N SER A 38 -5.77 16.10 -13.69
CA SER A 38 -6.63 15.07 -13.09
C SER A 38 -6.13 14.66 -11.71
N LYS A 39 -7.02 14.71 -10.70
CA LYS A 39 -6.72 14.29 -9.33
C LYS A 39 -6.14 12.87 -9.27
N GLN A 40 -6.61 11.96 -10.12
CA GLN A 40 -6.10 10.60 -10.19
C GLN A 40 -4.61 10.57 -10.55
N VAL A 41 -4.18 11.40 -11.50
CA VAL A 41 -2.79 11.44 -11.96
C VAL A 41 -1.87 11.99 -10.87
N ILE A 42 -2.30 13.01 -10.13
CA ILE A 42 -1.52 13.59 -9.03
C ILE A 42 -1.30 12.54 -7.94
N TRP A 43 -2.38 11.89 -7.50
CA TRP A 43 -2.29 10.91 -6.42
C TRP A 43 -1.53 9.66 -6.84
N ASP A 44 -1.77 9.14 -8.04
CA ASP A 44 -1.03 7.98 -8.56
C ASP A 44 0.48 8.25 -8.62
N ARG A 45 0.89 9.45 -9.06
CA ARG A 45 2.30 9.85 -9.03
C ARG A 45 2.86 9.89 -7.61
N LEU A 46 2.13 10.44 -6.65
CA LEU A 46 2.61 10.53 -5.26
C LEU A 46 2.76 9.13 -4.62
N GLU A 47 1.87 8.20 -4.94
CA GLU A 47 1.92 6.81 -4.48
C GLU A 47 2.98 5.94 -5.18
N GLN A 48 3.58 6.41 -6.27
CA GLN A 48 4.74 5.76 -6.89
C GLN A 48 6.03 6.07 -6.15
N PHE A 49 6.12 7.23 -5.50
CA PHE A 49 7.31 7.65 -4.73
C PHE A 49 7.27 7.20 -3.27
N THR A 50 6.12 6.73 -2.80
CA THR A 50 5.94 6.34 -1.40
C THR A 50 5.28 4.96 -1.33
N ASN A 51 5.62 4.18 -0.31
CA ASN A 51 4.85 2.97 0.00
C ASN A 51 3.48 3.31 0.63
N TYR A 52 3.17 4.60 0.78
CA TYR A 52 1.93 5.05 1.37
C TYR A 52 0.86 5.17 0.29
N LYS A 53 -0.21 4.39 0.41
CA LYS A 53 -1.39 4.46 -0.43
C LYS A 53 -2.39 5.43 0.20
N ILE A 54 -2.95 6.28 -0.64
CA ILE A 54 -3.96 7.28 -0.30
C ILE A 54 -5.30 6.83 -0.86
N GLY A 55 -5.32 6.35 -2.11
CA GLY A 55 -6.51 5.73 -2.68
C GLY A 55 -6.81 4.41 -1.99
N GLU A 56 -7.90 4.36 -1.21
CA GLU A 56 -8.37 3.13 -0.60
C GLU A 56 -8.75 2.13 -1.70
N ARG A 57 -8.19 0.92 -1.64
CA ARG A 57 -8.46 -0.16 -2.59
C ARG A 57 -8.17 -1.53 -1.98
N SER A 58 -8.77 -2.57 -2.56
CA SER A 58 -8.48 -3.95 -2.21
C SER A 58 -7.44 -4.55 -3.17
N ILE A 59 -6.42 -5.18 -2.62
CA ILE A 59 -5.37 -5.88 -3.37
C ILE A 59 -5.33 -7.33 -2.90
N ARG A 60 -5.24 -8.25 -3.85
CA ARG A 60 -4.99 -9.67 -3.61
C ARG A 60 -3.55 -10.01 -3.93
N TYR A 61 -2.88 -10.61 -2.97
CA TYR A 61 -1.53 -11.13 -3.10
C TYR A 61 -1.57 -12.65 -3.14
N ARG A 62 -0.81 -13.24 -4.06
CA ARG A 62 -0.44 -14.64 -4.01
C ARG A 62 0.92 -14.74 -3.35
N VAL A 63 0.98 -15.36 -2.19
CA VAL A 63 2.17 -15.38 -1.32
C VAL A 63 2.60 -16.82 -1.07
N LEU A 64 3.90 -17.09 -1.18
CA LEU A 64 4.49 -18.38 -0.85
C LEU A 64 5.48 -18.23 0.31
N VAL A 65 5.06 -18.59 1.52
CA VAL A 65 5.97 -18.58 2.68
C VAL A 65 6.65 -19.92 2.90
N CYS A 66 7.85 -19.90 3.49
CA CYS A 66 8.54 -21.11 3.93
C CYS A 66 8.39 -21.30 5.45
N GLN A 67 8.56 -22.54 5.95
CA GLN A 67 8.40 -22.85 7.37
C GLN A 67 9.32 -22.03 8.30
N LYS A 68 10.48 -21.59 7.80
CA LYS A 68 11.42 -20.76 8.56
C LYS A 68 10.99 -19.28 8.63
N GLN A 69 10.11 -18.84 7.74
CA GLN A 69 9.61 -17.47 7.67
C GLN A 69 8.09 -17.46 7.38
N PRO A 70 7.26 -17.88 8.35
CA PRO A 70 5.83 -18.05 8.13
C PRO A 70 5.04 -16.73 8.25
N TYR A 71 5.67 -15.65 8.72
CA TYR A 71 5.02 -14.36 8.86
C TYR A 71 5.20 -13.52 7.61
N TRP A 72 4.08 -13.05 7.08
CA TRP A 72 4.04 -12.15 5.94
C TRP A 72 3.36 -10.84 6.31
N ILE A 73 3.82 -9.76 5.70
CA ILE A 73 3.26 -8.43 5.85
C ILE A 73 3.29 -7.71 4.50
N PRO A 74 2.25 -6.98 4.09
CA PRO A 74 2.29 -6.19 2.85
C PRO A 74 3.27 -5.01 2.97
N ALA A 75 3.80 -4.58 1.83
CA ALA A 75 4.78 -3.50 1.76
C ALA A 75 4.09 -2.12 1.88
N GLU A 76 2.89 -2.03 1.33
CA GLU A 76 2.04 -0.86 1.24
C GLU A 76 1.47 -0.49 2.60
N ARG A 77 1.33 0.80 2.89
CA ARG A 77 0.77 1.34 4.13
C ARG A 77 -0.25 2.44 3.82
N PRO A 78 -1.24 2.71 4.66
CA PRO A 78 -1.75 1.83 5.71
C PRO A 78 -2.41 0.61 5.05
N PHE A 79 -2.57 -0.46 5.83
CA PHE A 79 -3.20 -1.67 5.35
C PHE A 79 -4.02 -2.35 6.44
N VAL A 80 -4.98 -3.17 6.01
CA VAL A 80 -5.74 -4.11 6.83
C VAL A 80 -5.86 -5.42 6.06
N VAL A 81 -5.38 -6.52 6.64
CA VAL A 81 -5.59 -7.85 6.06
C VAL A 81 -7.04 -8.25 6.31
N THR A 82 -7.80 -8.46 5.25
CA THR A 82 -9.26 -8.72 5.34
C THR A 82 -9.59 -10.19 5.12
N ARG A 83 -8.79 -10.91 4.33
CA ARG A 83 -9.04 -12.32 4.02
C ARG A 83 -7.74 -13.08 3.77
N ILE A 84 -7.66 -14.31 4.26
CA ILE A 84 -6.60 -15.26 3.93
C ILE A 84 -7.24 -16.54 3.43
N GLN A 85 -6.78 -17.05 2.30
CA GLN A 85 -7.15 -18.36 1.79
C GLN A 85 -5.90 -19.21 1.60
N THR A 86 -5.93 -20.46 2.03
CA THR A 86 -4.82 -21.42 1.89
C THR A 86 -5.28 -22.61 1.07
N ILE A 87 -4.33 -23.28 0.40
CA ILE A 87 -4.66 -24.53 -0.30
C ILE A 87 -5.08 -25.58 0.72
N ASP A 88 -6.30 -26.08 0.57
CA ASP A 88 -6.80 -27.24 1.29
C ASP A 88 -6.35 -28.50 0.55
N ALA A 89 -5.58 -29.34 1.25
CA ALA A 89 -5.05 -30.59 0.70
C ALA A 89 -6.14 -31.64 0.44
N ILE A 90 -7.34 -31.48 1.03
CA ILE A 90 -8.46 -32.42 0.89
C ILE A 90 -9.31 -32.07 -0.33
N THR A 91 -9.63 -30.79 -0.50
CA THR A 91 -10.50 -30.33 -1.60
C THR A 91 -9.73 -29.89 -2.84
N GLU A 92 -8.39 -29.83 -2.77
CA GLU A 92 -7.51 -29.28 -3.80
C GLU A 92 -7.89 -27.85 -4.23
N ASP A 93 -8.51 -27.09 -3.32
CA ASP A 93 -9.02 -25.74 -3.57
C ASP A 93 -8.64 -24.78 -2.43
N TYR A 94 -8.89 -23.49 -2.61
CA TYR A 94 -8.62 -22.45 -1.62
C TYR A 94 -9.72 -22.37 -0.56
N ALA A 95 -9.39 -22.74 0.67
CA ALA A 95 -10.25 -22.59 1.83
C ALA A 95 -9.92 -21.32 2.63
N ASP A 96 -10.94 -20.68 3.18
CA ASP A 96 -10.78 -19.52 4.06
C ASP A 96 -10.11 -19.90 5.38
N LYS A 97 -9.13 -19.09 5.78
CA LYS A 97 -8.43 -19.18 7.05
C LYS A 97 -8.74 -17.96 7.89
N THR A 98 -8.96 -18.19 9.19
CA THR A 98 -9.15 -17.11 10.16
C THR A 98 -7.96 -16.14 10.12
N VAL A 99 -8.27 -14.85 9.97
CA VAL A 99 -7.27 -13.78 9.97
C VAL A 99 -6.94 -13.42 11.41
N THR A 100 -5.71 -13.73 11.84
CA THR A 100 -5.20 -13.37 13.18
C THR A 100 -3.90 -12.57 13.04
N PRO A 101 -3.99 -11.24 12.84
CA PRO A 101 -2.81 -10.39 12.73
C PRO A 101 -2.09 -10.26 14.07
N ARG A 102 -0.76 -10.08 14.00
CA ARG A 102 0.06 -9.62 15.12
C ARG A 102 -0.13 -8.11 15.34
N GLU A 103 0.47 -7.57 16.40
CA GLU A 103 0.44 -6.13 16.70
C GLU A 103 1.02 -5.25 15.58
N ASP A 104 1.97 -5.77 14.79
CA ASP A 104 2.55 -5.09 13.62
C ASP A 104 1.70 -5.23 12.33
N GLY A 105 0.60 -5.98 12.41
CA GLY A 105 -0.28 -6.32 11.29
C GLY A 105 0.17 -7.54 10.48
N ALA A 106 1.30 -8.17 10.81
CA ALA A 106 1.77 -9.36 10.10
C ALA A 106 0.85 -10.57 10.37
N VAL A 107 0.67 -11.40 9.35
CA VAL A 107 -0.17 -12.60 9.42
C VAL A 107 0.66 -13.86 9.22
N ARG A 108 0.31 -14.93 9.94
CA ARG A 108 0.95 -16.23 9.79
C ARG A 108 0.30 -17.01 8.66
N LEU A 109 1.09 -17.32 7.64
CA LEU A 109 0.71 -18.11 6.49
C LEU A 109 1.35 -19.50 6.57
N ASP A 110 0.73 -20.47 5.90
CA ASP A 110 1.20 -21.86 5.85
C ASP A 110 1.34 -22.28 4.38
N GLY A 111 2.50 -21.95 3.79
CA GLY A 111 2.78 -22.24 2.38
C GLY A 111 2.12 -21.27 1.41
N LEU A 112 1.57 -21.80 0.31
CA LEU A 112 0.95 -21.00 -0.75
C LEU A 112 -0.43 -20.50 -0.30
N SER A 113 -0.58 -19.18 -0.24
CA SER A 113 -1.79 -18.51 0.25
C SER A 113 -2.21 -17.37 -0.68
N LEU A 114 -3.51 -17.10 -0.74
CA LEU A 114 -4.07 -15.87 -1.27
C LEU A 114 -4.41 -14.96 -0.10
N VAL A 115 -3.89 -13.74 -0.10
CA VAL A 115 -4.13 -12.76 0.96
C VAL A 115 -4.79 -11.54 0.34
N THR A 116 -6.00 -11.23 0.79
CA THR A 116 -6.67 -9.98 0.40
C THR A 116 -6.44 -8.94 1.49
N VAL A 117 -6.02 -7.77 1.06
CA VAL A 117 -5.66 -6.65 1.91
C VAL A 117 -6.38 -5.41 1.39
N THR A 118 -6.98 -4.65 2.28
CA THR A 118 -7.41 -3.28 1.99
C THR A 118 -6.24 -2.36 2.30
N VAL A 119 -5.77 -1.62 1.30
CA VAL A 119 -4.69 -0.63 1.45
C VAL A 119 -5.25 0.77 1.23
N GLY A 120 -4.58 1.75 1.80
CA GLY A 120 -4.98 3.14 1.67
C GLY A 120 -5.97 3.59 2.74
N SER A 121 -6.30 4.87 2.69
CA SER A 121 -7.21 5.51 3.63
C SER A 121 -7.87 6.69 2.94
N THR A 122 -9.19 6.78 3.02
CA THR A 122 -9.95 7.95 2.55
C THR A 122 -9.59 9.24 3.29
N THR A 123 -8.90 9.13 4.42
CA THR A 123 -8.35 10.25 5.18
C THR A 123 -6.84 10.33 4.97
N ALA A 124 -6.37 11.40 4.31
CA ALA A 124 -4.93 11.67 4.21
C ALA A 124 -4.35 11.90 5.62
N PRO A 125 -3.22 11.28 5.99
CA PRO A 125 -2.64 11.50 7.32
C PRO A 125 -2.22 12.98 7.46
N PRO A 126 -2.37 13.58 8.65
CA PRO A 126 -1.87 14.92 8.92
C PRO A 126 -0.35 14.91 8.76
N GLY A 127 0.14 15.36 7.60
CA GLY A 127 1.55 15.28 7.19
C GLY A 127 1.77 14.75 5.76
N ALA A 128 0.84 14.00 5.16
CA ALA A 128 0.94 13.65 3.73
C ALA A 128 0.88 14.89 2.82
N LEU A 129 0.20 15.94 3.27
CA LEU A 129 0.19 17.26 2.62
C LEU A 129 1.51 18.04 2.78
N GLU A 130 2.41 17.63 3.68
CA GLU A 130 3.76 18.22 3.82
C GLU A 130 4.83 17.47 3.00
N ILE A 131 4.55 16.25 2.54
CA ILE A 131 5.45 15.48 1.66
C ILE A 131 5.74 16.24 0.34
N PRO A 132 4.75 16.86 -0.34
CA PRO A 132 5.03 17.76 -1.46
C PRO A 132 6.02 18.88 -1.08
N CYS A 133 5.87 19.49 0.10
CA CYS A 133 6.74 20.58 0.56
C CYS A 133 8.16 20.09 0.91
N HIS A 134 8.33 18.89 1.46
CA HIS A 134 9.65 18.35 1.79
C HIS A 134 10.39 17.80 0.56
N PHE A 135 9.69 17.22 -0.41
CA PHE A 135 10.28 16.86 -1.71
C PHE A 135 10.70 18.10 -2.50
N CYS A 136 9.92 19.19 -2.44
CA CYS A 136 10.29 20.47 -3.02
C CYS A 136 11.57 21.04 -2.38
N LYS A 137 11.81 20.78 -1.08
CA LYS A 137 13.07 21.15 -0.40
C LYS A 137 14.25 20.26 -0.77
N LEU A 138 14.04 18.98 -1.05
CA LEU A 138 15.11 18.07 -1.51
C LEU A 138 15.49 18.31 -2.97
N SER A 139 14.56 18.80 -3.80
CA SER A 139 14.83 19.21 -5.18
C SER A 139 15.68 20.48 -5.31
N LYS A 140 15.93 21.22 -4.23
CA LYS A 140 16.80 22.43 -4.23
C LYS A 140 18.29 22.17 -4.45
N ARG A 141 18.69 20.96 -4.86
CA ARG A 141 20.06 20.67 -5.33
C ARG A 141 20.21 20.64 -6.85
N ASN A 142 19.14 20.86 -7.62
CA ASN A 142 19.21 21.05 -9.07
C ASN A 142 18.52 22.37 -9.44
N ASP A 143 19.32 23.39 -9.75
CA ASP A 143 18.97 24.79 -10.04
C ASP A 143 18.10 25.01 -11.31
N THR A 144 17.41 23.99 -11.80
CA THR A 144 16.53 24.07 -12.99
C THR A 144 15.05 23.87 -12.68
N CYS A 145 14.67 23.53 -11.44
CA CYS A 145 13.26 23.33 -11.06
C CYS A 145 12.55 24.60 -10.53
N GLU A 146 13.26 25.69 -10.24
CA GLU A 146 12.71 26.85 -9.52
C GLU A 146 11.69 27.72 -10.28
N LYS A 147 11.38 27.43 -11.56
CA LYS A 147 10.44 28.27 -12.33
C LYS A 147 9.05 27.71 -12.56
N ASN A 148 8.78 26.42 -12.28
CA ASN A 148 7.49 25.81 -12.62
C ASN A 148 6.74 25.12 -11.46
N LEU A 149 7.23 25.20 -10.22
CA LEU A 149 6.57 24.55 -9.08
C LEU A 149 6.38 25.50 -7.89
N ILE A 150 5.75 26.64 -8.16
CA ILE A 150 5.07 27.46 -7.14
C ILE A 150 3.58 27.47 -7.53
N LEU A 151 2.73 27.16 -6.54
CA LEU A 151 1.26 27.04 -6.56
C LEU A 151 0.71 25.62 -6.76
N ILE A 152 0.85 24.82 -5.70
CA ILE A 152 -0.25 23.98 -5.20
C ILE A 152 -0.71 24.65 -3.91
#